data_AF-A0A836GYC1-F1
#
_entry.id   AF-A0A836GYC1-F1
#
_cell.length_a   1.000
_cell.length_b   1.000
_cell.length_c   1.000
_cell.angle_alpha   90.00
_cell.angle_beta   90.00
_cell.angle_gamma   90.00
#
_symmetry.space_group_name_H-M   'P 1'
#
loop_
_entity.id
_entity.type
_entity.pdbx_description
1 polymer ?
#
loop_
_entity_poly.entity_id
_entity_poly.type
_entity_poly.pdbx_seq_one_letter_code
_entity_poly.pdbx_strand_id
1 'polypeptide(L)'
;MSHLPIKWAERKDRLFITVEACTATDVEVTFQEKTVSISGKGVTARGSEPHALKDELHLLKEIVPEESTFKVLGVSIQICAMKKDQGYWNRLVDEPTKATKSWLSADWNLWKDEDDEADDNAAALNFGGYGNMGNMDMASMMGGMGGMGGMDMDSMMGGMGGDSDSDDEDVADQDKSDEAPDSENEEPAADISDLNAEEK
;
A
#
# COMPACT_ATOMS: atom_id res chain seq x y z
N MET A 1 -20.32 -11.01 16.19
CA MET A 1 -19.42 -11.72 15.27
C MET A 1 -18.09 -11.00 15.29
N SER A 2 -16.97 -11.71 15.11
CA SER A 2 -15.66 -11.07 14.99
C SER A 2 -15.36 -10.92 13.50
N HIS A 3 -15.26 -9.68 13.02
CA HIS A 3 -14.94 -9.36 11.63
C HIS A 3 -13.58 -9.92 11.22
N LEU A 4 -13.42 -10.20 9.93
CA LEU A 4 -12.15 -10.55 9.30
C LEU A 4 -11.23 -9.32 9.28
N PRO A 5 -9.90 -9.51 9.34
CA PRO A 5 -8.98 -8.42 9.09
C PRO A 5 -9.13 -7.96 7.63
N ILE A 6 -9.48 -6.70 7.45
CA ILE A 6 -9.83 -6.10 6.16
C ILE A 6 -9.03 -4.81 5.98
N LYS A 7 -8.51 -4.64 4.78
CA LYS A 7 -7.91 -3.41 4.29
C LYS A 7 -8.81 -2.82 3.21
N TRP A 8 -8.83 -1.50 3.08
CA TRP A 8 -9.58 -0.86 2.01
C TRP A 8 -8.87 0.35 1.45
N ALA A 9 -9.11 0.61 0.17
CA ALA A 9 -8.72 1.81 -0.53
C ALA A 9 -9.86 2.21 -1.46
N GLU A 10 -9.82 3.43 -1.97
CA GLU A 10 -10.82 3.90 -2.91
C GLU A 10 -10.22 4.66 -4.07
N ARG A 11 -11.02 4.77 -5.12
CA ARG A 11 -10.89 5.73 -6.21
C ARG A 11 -12.19 6.48 -6.35
N LYS A 12 -12.21 7.46 -7.23
CA LYS A 12 -13.41 8.24 -7.53
C LYS A 12 -14.61 7.38 -7.95
N ASP A 13 -14.36 6.30 -8.67
CA ASP A 13 -15.38 5.42 -9.27
C ASP A 13 -15.60 4.07 -8.54
N ARG A 14 -14.62 3.61 -7.75
CA ARG A 14 -14.65 2.25 -7.18
C ARG A 14 -14.01 2.15 -5.79
N LEU A 15 -14.31 1.05 -5.12
CA LEU A 15 -13.76 0.65 -3.83
C LEU A 15 -12.95 -0.63 -3.98
N PHE A 16 -11.80 -0.66 -3.35
CA PHE A 16 -10.99 -1.86 -3.17
C PHE A 16 -11.10 -2.32 -1.74
N ILE A 17 -11.55 -3.55 -1.54
CA ILE A 17 -11.67 -4.19 -0.21
C ILE A 17 -10.82 -5.45 -0.25
N THR A 18 -9.77 -5.50 0.57
CA THR A 18 -8.82 -6.60 0.66
C THR A 18 -9.05 -7.34 1.97
N VAL A 19 -9.52 -8.58 1.90
CA VAL A 19 -9.66 -9.46 3.07
C VAL A 19 -8.35 -10.22 3.26
N GLU A 20 -7.74 -10.11 4.44
CA GLU A 20 -6.48 -10.79 4.76
C GLU A 20 -6.73 -12.25 5.16
N ALA A 21 -6.81 -13.10 4.13
CA ALA A 21 -6.96 -14.53 4.28
C ALA A 21 -6.02 -15.26 3.31
N CYS A 22 -5.06 -15.98 3.86
CA CYS A 22 -4.17 -16.86 3.12
C CYS A 22 -4.86 -18.19 2.78
N THR A 23 -4.45 -18.77 1.65
CA THR A 23 -4.93 -20.08 1.18
C THR A 23 -6.46 -20.17 1.17
N ALA A 24 -7.13 -19.10 0.75
CA ALA A 24 -8.59 -19.03 0.77
C ALA A 24 -9.20 -19.96 -0.30
N THR A 25 -10.14 -20.81 0.12
CA THR A 25 -10.89 -21.73 -0.74
C THR A 25 -12.38 -21.59 -0.52
N ASP A 26 -13.18 -22.07 -1.48
CA ASP A 26 -14.65 -22.02 -1.44
C ASP A 26 -15.17 -20.59 -1.18
N VAL A 27 -14.47 -19.59 -1.74
CA VAL A 27 -14.79 -18.18 -1.52
C VAL A 27 -16.01 -17.79 -2.33
N GLU A 28 -17.04 -17.31 -1.64
CA GLU A 28 -18.24 -16.74 -2.23
C GLU A 28 -18.41 -15.31 -1.71
N VAL A 29 -18.57 -14.37 -2.65
CA VAL A 29 -18.80 -12.96 -2.34
C VAL A 29 -20.13 -12.55 -2.97
N THR A 30 -21.04 -12.07 -2.14
CA THR A 30 -22.36 -11.59 -2.56
C THR A 30 -22.40 -10.08 -2.43
N PHE A 31 -22.69 -9.41 -3.55
CA PHE A 31 -22.85 -7.97 -3.62
C PHE A 31 -24.32 -7.60 -3.52
N GLN A 32 -24.64 -6.65 -2.65
CA GLN A 32 -25.93 -5.97 -2.56
C GLN A 32 -25.69 -4.47 -2.63
N GLU A 33 -26.75 -3.69 -2.84
CA GLU A 33 -26.63 -2.24 -3.05
C GLU A 33 -25.83 -1.55 -1.93
N LYS A 34 -26.00 -1.96 -0.67
CA LYS A 34 -25.31 -1.35 0.48
C LYS A 34 -24.60 -2.37 1.39
N THR A 35 -24.47 -3.62 0.93
CA THR A 35 -23.90 -4.70 1.75
C THR A 35 -23.02 -5.59 0.91
N VAL A 36 -21.87 -6.01 1.45
CA VAL A 36 -21.00 -7.03 0.86
C VAL A 36 -20.86 -8.17 1.85
N SER A 37 -21.30 -9.37 1.45
CA SER A 37 -21.17 -10.58 2.27
C SER A 37 -20.07 -11.45 1.72
N ILE A 38 -19.20 -11.93 2.60
CA ILE A 38 -18.03 -12.74 2.26
C ILE A 38 -18.13 -14.04 3.03
N SER A 39 -17.97 -15.16 2.33
CA SER A 39 -17.86 -16.47 2.95
C SER A 39 -16.78 -17.32 2.30
N GLY A 40 -16.22 -18.28 3.04
CA GLY A 40 -15.25 -19.23 2.53
C GLY A 40 -14.49 -19.93 3.64
N LYS A 41 -13.31 -20.45 3.33
CA LYS A 41 -12.37 -21.03 4.29
C LYS A 41 -10.97 -20.53 4.02
N GLY A 42 -10.17 -20.29 5.05
CA GLY A 42 -8.79 -19.86 4.89
C GLY A 42 -8.11 -19.61 6.23
N VAL A 43 -6.87 -19.15 6.16
CA VAL A 43 -6.05 -18.85 7.33
C VAL A 43 -5.97 -17.32 7.46
N THR A 44 -6.40 -16.78 8.59
CA THR A 44 -6.28 -15.35 8.89
C THR A 44 -5.25 -15.13 10.00
N ALA A 45 -4.91 -13.88 10.31
CA ALA A 45 -4.02 -13.56 11.45
C ALA A 45 -4.53 -14.10 12.82
N ARG A 46 -5.76 -14.60 12.88
CA ARG A 46 -6.38 -15.15 14.11
C ARG A 46 -5.99 -16.60 14.40
N GLY A 47 -5.34 -17.31 13.48
CA GLY A 47 -4.95 -18.69 13.70
C GLY A 47 -4.03 -19.24 12.60
N SER A 48 -3.40 -20.38 12.88
CA SER A 48 -2.49 -21.02 11.92
C SER A 48 -3.16 -22.10 11.06
N GLU A 49 -4.40 -22.46 11.39
CA GLU A 49 -5.17 -23.49 10.69
C GLU A 49 -6.32 -22.88 9.86
N PRO A 50 -6.72 -23.52 8.75
CA PRO A 50 -7.86 -23.07 7.97
C PRO A 50 -9.15 -23.10 8.78
N HIS A 51 -9.84 -21.97 8.86
CA HIS A 51 -11.12 -21.83 9.53
C HIS A 51 -12.16 -21.21 8.60
N ALA A 52 -13.43 -21.30 8.98
CA ALA A 52 -14.50 -20.63 8.24
C ALA A 52 -14.28 -19.12 8.26
N LEU A 53 -14.33 -18.51 7.08
CA LEU A 53 -14.37 -17.08 6.86
C LEU A 53 -15.83 -16.72 6.66
N LYS A 54 -16.34 -15.81 7.47
CA LYS A 54 -17.67 -15.25 7.29
C LYS A 54 -17.66 -13.81 7.77
N ASP A 55 -18.02 -12.91 6.88
CA ASP A 55 -18.14 -11.50 7.21
C ASP A 55 -19.26 -10.84 6.40
N GLU A 56 -19.80 -9.76 6.95
CA GLU A 56 -20.83 -8.94 6.33
C GLU A 56 -20.51 -7.48 6.60
N LEU A 57 -20.32 -6.73 5.51
CA LEU A 57 -19.93 -5.32 5.56
C LEU A 57 -21.10 -4.46 5.13
N HIS A 58 -21.61 -3.64 6.04
CA HIS A 58 -22.60 -2.61 5.73
C HIS A 58 -21.90 -1.35 5.24
N LEU A 59 -21.94 -1.11 3.94
CA LEU A 59 -21.23 -0.02 3.29
C LEU A 59 -21.83 1.35 3.66
N LEU A 60 -21.01 2.40 3.59
CA LEU A 60 -21.45 3.77 3.86
C LEU A 60 -22.50 4.25 2.85
N LYS A 61 -22.25 4.01 1.55
CA LYS A 61 -23.14 4.38 0.43
C LYS A 61 -23.39 3.20 -0.49
N GLU A 62 -24.20 3.43 -1.52
CA GLU A 62 -24.59 2.40 -2.48
C GLU A 62 -23.49 2.10 -3.52
N ILE A 63 -23.41 0.83 -3.89
CA ILE A 63 -22.57 0.29 -4.96
C ILE A 63 -23.45 -0.28 -6.08
N VAL A 64 -22.84 -0.60 -7.21
CA VAL A 64 -23.46 -1.30 -8.35
C VAL A 64 -23.04 -2.78 -8.28
N PRO A 65 -23.91 -3.68 -7.79
CA PRO A 65 -23.55 -5.09 -7.59
C PRO A 65 -23.15 -5.80 -8.89
N GLU A 66 -23.79 -5.42 -10.01
CA GLU A 66 -23.58 -6.04 -11.32
C GLU A 66 -22.19 -5.76 -11.92
N GLU A 67 -21.61 -4.60 -11.60
CA GLU A 67 -20.27 -4.22 -12.06
C GLU A 67 -19.18 -4.54 -11.02
N SER A 68 -19.60 -5.03 -9.84
CA SER A 68 -18.69 -5.38 -8.76
C SER A 68 -18.12 -6.78 -8.96
N THR A 69 -16.83 -6.95 -8.69
CA THR A 69 -16.12 -8.22 -8.92
C THR A 69 -15.21 -8.55 -7.74
N PHE A 70 -14.74 -9.79 -7.68
CA PHE A 70 -13.74 -10.20 -6.70
C PHE A 70 -12.73 -11.17 -7.31
N LYS A 71 -11.57 -11.26 -6.69
CA LYS A 71 -10.47 -12.13 -7.06
C LYS A 71 -9.87 -12.74 -5.81
N VAL A 72 -9.75 -14.06 -5.80
CA VAL A 72 -9.04 -14.78 -4.75
C VAL A 72 -7.56 -14.82 -5.13
N LEU A 73 -6.71 -14.28 -4.26
CA LEU A 73 -5.26 -14.37 -4.36
C LEU A 73 -4.76 -15.37 -3.31
N GLY A 74 -3.54 -15.89 -3.48
CA GLY A 74 -2.97 -16.86 -2.54
C GLY A 74 -2.84 -16.33 -1.09
N VAL A 75 -2.74 -15.01 -0.93
CA VAL A 75 -2.50 -14.33 0.35
C VAL A 75 -3.68 -13.46 0.82
N SER A 76 -4.69 -13.23 -0.03
CA SER A 76 -5.81 -12.33 0.28
C SER A 76 -6.97 -12.52 -0.69
N ILE A 77 -8.16 -12.07 -0.32
CA ILE A 77 -9.30 -11.94 -1.25
C ILE A 77 -9.44 -10.45 -1.57
N GLN A 78 -9.28 -10.08 -2.85
CA GLN A 78 -9.48 -8.70 -3.30
C GLN A 78 -10.86 -8.54 -3.90
N ILE A 79 -11.60 -7.55 -3.45
CA ILE A 79 -12.93 -7.20 -3.91
C ILE A 79 -12.85 -5.81 -4.53
N CYS A 80 -13.42 -5.67 -5.72
CA CYS A 80 -13.56 -4.40 -6.43
C CYS A 80 -15.05 -4.08 -6.54
N ALA A 81 -15.55 -3.18 -5.71
CA ALA A 81 -16.95 -2.75 -5.72
C ALA A 81 -17.09 -1.42 -6.47
N MET A 82 -17.94 -1.36 -7.48
CA MET A 82 -18.17 -0.15 -8.27
C MET A 82 -19.14 0.77 -7.53
N LYS A 83 -18.79 2.04 -7.36
CA LYS A 83 -19.62 3.01 -6.65
C LYS A 83 -20.79 3.43 -7.53
N LYS A 84 -21.98 3.58 -6.94
CA LYS A 84 -23.14 4.12 -7.66
C LYS A 84 -22.99 5.61 -7.93
N ASP A 85 -22.52 6.36 -6.93
CA ASP A 85 -22.22 7.78 -7.03
C ASP A 85 -20.71 8.02 -6.94
N GLN A 86 -20.15 8.73 -7.93
CA GLN A 86 -18.74 9.09 -7.93
C GLN A 86 -18.40 10.02 -6.75
N GLY A 87 -17.21 9.82 -6.20
CA GLY A 87 -16.65 10.64 -5.12
C GLY A 87 -16.04 9.83 -4.00
N TYR A 88 -15.37 10.53 -3.08
CA TYR A 88 -14.61 9.93 -1.99
C TYR A 88 -15.48 9.68 -0.75
N TRP A 89 -15.14 8.62 -0.03
CA TRP A 89 -15.84 8.15 1.16
C TRP A 89 -14.94 8.37 2.36
N ASN A 90 -15.42 9.08 3.38
CA ASN A 90 -14.65 9.25 4.61
C ASN A 90 -14.45 7.93 5.39
N ARG A 91 -15.30 6.92 5.12
CA ARG A 91 -15.30 5.59 5.76
C ARG A 91 -15.86 4.55 4.79
N LEU A 92 -15.39 3.31 4.89
CA LEU A 92 -15.95 2.20 4.10
C LEU A 92 -17.36 1.80 4.54
N VAL A 93 -17.56 1.68 5.85
CA VAL A 93 -18.79 1.12 6.45
C VAL A 93 -19.56 2.16 7.26
N ASP A 94 -20.86 1.95 7.42
CA ASP A 94 -21.79 2.77 8.22
C ASP A 94 -21.66 2.46 9.74
N GLU A 95 -20.42 2.26 10.20
CA GLU A 95 -20.10 1.99 11.59
C GLU A 95 -19.15 3.05 12.16
N PRO A 96 -19.23 3.33 13.47
CA PRO A 96 -18.31 4.27 14.10
C PRO A 96 -16.88 3.73 14.04
N THR A 97 -15.90 4.63 13.84
CA THR A 97 -14.47 4.27 13.77
C THR A 97 -13.98 3.45 14.97
N LYS A 98 -14.60 3.64 16.15
CA LYS A 98 -14.28 2.84 17.35
C LYS A 98 -14.60 1.35 17.19
N ALA A 99 -15.67 1.01 16.46
CA ALA A 99 -16.04 -0.37 16.17
C ALA A 99 -15.12 -0.99 15.11
N THR A 100 -14.72 -0.19 14.12
CA THR A 100 -13.95 -0.67 12.97
C THR A 100 -12.45 -0.73 13.20
N LYS A 101 -11.89 0.04 14.15
CA LYS A 101 -10.45 0.13 14.42
C LYS A 101 -9.74 -1.21 14.68
N SER A 102 -10.46 -2.24 15.12
CA SER A 102 -9.87 -3.54 15.44
C SER A 102 -9.70 -4.46 14.22
N TRP A 103 -10.39 -4.19 13.12
CA TRP A 103 -10.47 -5.11 11.98
C TRP A 103 -10.37 -4.42 10.61
N LEU A 104 -10.61 -3.11 10.53
CA LEU A 104 -10.55 -2.33 9.29
C LEU A 104 -9.38 -1.37 9.30
N SER A 105 -8.57 -1.36 8.24
CA SER A 105 -7.44 -0.45 8.05
C SER A 105 -7.30 0.00 6.59
N ALA A 106 -6.47 1.00 6.32
CA ALA A 106 -6.21 1.45 4.95
C ALA A 106 -5.30 0.45 4.19
N ASP A 107 -5.57 0.23 2.91
CA ASP A 107 -4.71 -0.56 2.02
C ASP A 107 -3.64 0.32 1.38
N TRP A 108 -2.50 0.46 2.06
CA TRP A 108 -1.37 1.27 1.58
C TRP A 108 -0.77 0.80 0.25
N ASN A 109 -1.01 -0.44 -0.17
CA ASN A 109 -0.54 -0.93 -1.47
C ASN A 109 -1.41 -0.43 -2.64
N LEU A 110 -2.68 -0.12 -2.35
CA LEU A 110 -3.67 0.33 -3.33
C LEU A 110 -4.06 1.80 -3.14
N TRP A 111 -3.67 2.43 -2.02
CA TRP A 111 -3.92 3.83 -1.78
C TRP A 111 -3.18 4.69 -2.81
N LYS A 112 -3.87 5.69 -3.34
CA LYS A 112 -3.34 6.75 -4.19
C LYS A 112 -4.03 8.04 -3.79
N ASP A 113 -3.28 9.13 -3.80
CA ASP A 113 -3.84 10.47 -3.57
C ASP A 113 -4.62 10.95 -4.82
N GLU A 114 -5.54 11.88 -4.60
CA GLU A 114 -6.51 12.35 -5.61
C GLU A 114 -5.86 12.99 -6.86
N ASP A 115 -4.63 13.51 -6.74
CA ASP A 115 -3.90 14.15 -7.85
C ASP A 115 -3.10 13.16 -8.74
N ASP A 116 -2.99 11.89 -8.34
CA ASP A 116 -2.27 10.86 -9.11
C ASP A 116 -3.15 10.16 -10.18
N GLU A 117 -4.33 10.70 -10.49
CA GLU A 117 -5.29 10.18 -11.50
C GLU A 117 -4.76 10.25 -12.96
N ALA A 118 -3.59 10.86 -13.21
CA ALA A 118 -3.02 10.94 -14.55
C ALA A 118 -2.52 9.59 -15.13
N ASP A 119 -2.42 8.53 -14.32
CA ASP A 119 -1.96 7.19 -14.75
C ASP A 119 -2.96 6.09 -14.35
N ASP A 120 -4.21 6.24 -14.79
CA ASP A 120 -5.33 5.34 -14.48
C ASP A 120 -5.25 3.95 -15.14
N ASN A 121 -4.23 3.67 -15.96
CA ASN A 121 -4.06 2.35 -16.58
C ASN A 121 -3.31 1.36 -15.67
N ALA A 122 -2.48 1.84 -14.75
CA ALA A 122 -1.67 0.97 -13.89
C ALA A 122 -2.48 0.21 -12.83
N ALA A 123 -3.56 0.80 -12.30
CA ALA A 123 -4.31 0.22 -11.18
C ALA A 123 -5.19 -0.98 -11.57
N ALA A 124 -5.80 -0.95 -12.76
CA ALA A 124 -6.54 -2.10 -13.30
C ALA A 124 -5.59 -3.27 -13.66
N LEU A 125 -4.37 -2.94 -14.11
CA LEU A 125 -3.33 -3.91 -14.40
C LEU A 125 -2.68 -4.48 -13.12
N ASN A 126 -2.72 -3.75 -12.01
CA ASN A 126 -2.19 -4.18 -10.71
C ASN A 126 -3.21 -4.97 -9.85
N PHE A 127 -4.43 -5.19 -10.35
CA PHE A 127 -5.44 -6.05 -9.72
C PHE A 127 -4.99 -7.54 -9.79
N GLY A 128 -4.21 -7.94 -8.78
CA GLY A 128 -3.51 -9.23 -8.69
C GLY A 128 -2.01 -9.18 -8.95
N GLY A 129 -1.35 -8.03 -8.70
CA GLY A 129 0.08 -7.79 -8.91
C GLY A 129 1.06 -8.53 -7.99
N TYR A 130 0.77 -9.78 -7.61
CA TYR A 130 1.82 -10.70 -7.18
C TYR A 130 2.35 -11.44 -8.41
N GLY A 131 3.32 -10.82 -9.10
CA GLY A 131 4.22 -11.57 -10.00
C GLY A 131 4.19 -11.27 -11.49
N ASN A 132 4.17 -10.00 -11.92
CA ASN A 132 4.47 -9.70 -13.34
C ASN A 132 5.37 -8.47 -13.56
N MET A 133 6.34 -8.27 -12.68
CA MET A 133 7.52 -7.43 -12.95
C MET A 133 8.75 -8.29 -13.30
N GLY A 134 8.51 -9.48 -13.88
CA GLY A 134 9.53 -10.42 -14.30
C GLY A 134 9.44 -10.84 -15.77
N ASN A 135 8.42 -10.37 -16.50
CA ASN A 135 8.18 -10.77 -17.89
C ASN A 135 7.92 -9.58 -18.83
N MET A 136 8.26 -8.34 -18.43
CA MET A 136 8.58 -7.29 -19.40
C MET A 136 9.95 -7.59 -20.01
N ASP A 137 9.92 -8.60 -20.88
CA ASP A 137 10.53 -8.57 -22.18
C ASP A 137 11.98 -8.04 -22.26
N MET A 138 12.89 -8.79 -21.63
CA MET A 138 14.31 -8.78 -21.99
C MET A 138 14.52 -9.09 -23.48
N ALA A 139 13.54 -9.70 -24.17
CA ALA A 139 13.61 -9.95 -25.62
C ALA A 139 13.27 -8.70 -26.48
N SER A 140 12.42 -7.77 -26.02
CA SER A 140 12.22 -6.45 -26.67
C SER A 140 13.41 -5.53 -26.45
N MET A 141 14.08 -5.60 -25.30
CA MET A 141 15.28 -4.79 -25.05
C MET A 141 16.51 -5.33 -25.80
N MET A 142 16.59 -6.65 -26.06
CA MET A 142 17.67 -7.25 -26.85
C MET A 142 17.41 -7.24 -28.37
N GLY A 143 16.14 -7.13 -28.80
CA GLY A 143 15.76 -7.04 -30.21
C GLY A 143 15.98 -5.65 -30.84
N GLY A 144 16.17 -4.61 -30.03
CA GLY A 144 16.38 -3.22 -30.49
C GLY A 144 17.83 -2.82 -30.78
N MET A 145 18.82 -3.68 -30.47
CA MET A 145 20.25 -3.35 -30.59
C MET A 145 20.97 -4.16 -31.67
N GLY A 146 20.24 -4.56 -32.72
CA GLY A 146 20.77 -5.28 -33.89
C GLY A 146 21.13 -4.39 -35.09
N GLY A 147 21.19 -3.07 -34.93
CA GLY A 147 21.19 -2.12 -36.06
C GLY A 147 22.20 -0.98 -36.02
N MET A 148 23.22 -1.00 -35.17
CA MET A 148 24.24 0.06 -35.16
C MET A 148 25.58 -0.49 -35.63
N GLY A 149 25.77 -0.37 -36.94
CA GLY A 149 27.02 -0.70 -37.61
C GLY A 149 28.18 0.16 -37.11
N GLY A 150 29.33 -0.50 -36.96
CA GLY A 150 30.65 0.06 -37.23
C GLY A 150 30.94 1.44 -36.64
N MET A 151 30.96 1.57 -35.31
CA MET A 151 31.60 2.72 -34.68
C MET A 151 32.77 2.22 -33.83
N ASP A 152 33.96 2.39 -34.40
CA ASP A 152 35.26 1.99 -33.87
C ASP A 152 35.50 2.54 -32.45
N MET A 153 35.76 1.61 -31.52
CA MET A 153 36.12 1.88 -30.13
C MET A 153 37.46 2.65 -30.00
N ASP A 154 38.27 2.70 -31.07
CA ASP A 154 39.53 3.46 -31.15
C ASP A 154 39.33 4.99 -31.26
N SER A 155 38.15 5.48 -31.69
CA SER A 155 37.92 6.93 -31.84
C SER A 155 37.37 7.62 -30.59
N MET A 156 36.88 6.87 -29.59
CA MET A 156 36.39 7.45 -28.32
C MET A 156 37.46 7.58 -27.23
N MET A 157 38.62 6.93 -27.37
CA MET A 157 39.71 7.00 -26.37
C MET A 157 40.74 8.14 -26.63
N GLY A 158 40.62 8.89 -27.72
CA GLY A 158 41.57 9.94 -28.10
C GLY A 158 41.26 11.35 -27.58
N GLY A 159 40.16 11.55 -26.83
CA GLY A 159 39.64 12.88 -26.49
C GLY A 159 39.74 13.31 -25.02
N MET A 160 40.33 12.49 -24.14
CA MET A 160 40.36 12.75 -22.70
C MET A 160 41.78 13.06 -22.21
N GLY A 161 42.31 14.23 -22.59
CA GLY A 161 43.59 14.70 -22.07
C GLY A 161 43.87 16.15 -22.40
N GLY A 162 43.93 17.00 -21.37
CA GLY A 162 44.59 18.30 -21.43
C GLY A 162 43.82 19.44 -20.74
N ASP A 163 44.53 20.15 -19.87
CA ASP A 163 44.24 21.49 -19.30
C ASP A 163 43.21 21.49 -18.14
N SER A 164 43.59 21.53 -16.85
CA SER A 164 44.66 22.22 -16.10
C SER A 164 44.65 23.74 -16.22
N ASP A 165 44.36 24.35 -15.07
CA ASP A 165 44.64 25.71 -14.60
C ASP A 165 44.09 26.93 -15.33
N SER A 166 43.15 27.60 -14.66
CA SER A 166 43.26 29.05 -14.48
C SER A 166 42.81 29.43 -13.07
N ASP A 167 43.81 29.74 -12.25
CA ASP A 167 43.77 30.65 -11.10
C ASP A 167 43.05 31.97 -11.46
N ASP A 168 42.31 32.56 -10.51
CA ASP A 168 42.52 33.95 -10.07
C ASP A 168 41.60 34.32 -8.87
N GLU A 169 42.24 34.59 -7.71
CA GLU A 169 41.97 35.70 -6.75
C GLU A 169 40.62 35.67 -5.97
N ASP A 170 40.51 35.84 -4.65
CA ASP A 170 41.45 36.22 -3.59
C ASP A 170 40.71 36.14 -2.23
N VAL A 171 41.49 36.31 -1.15
CA VAL A 171 41.15 36.64 0.25
C VAL A 171 40.71 35.54 1.23
N ALA A 172 41.66 35.25 2.12
CA ALA A 172 41.50 34.68 3.44
C ALA A 172 41.02 35.74 4.46
N ASP A 173 40.17 35.36 5.42
CA ASP A 173 40.16 35.88 6.79
C ASP A 173 39.36 34.86 7.64
N GLN A 174 40.00 34.13 8.58
CA GLN A 174 40.02 34.41 10.03
C GLN A 174 38.63 34.67 10.62
N ASP A 175 38.21 34.19 11.78
CA ASP A 175 38.72 33.38 12.89
C ASP A 175 37.53 33.41 13.90
N LYS A 176 37.48 32.47 14.85
CA LYS A 176 36.65 32.51 16.08
C LYS A 176 35.13 32.34 15.89
N SER A 177 34.36 31.75 16.79
CA SER A 177 34.56 31.07 18.06
C SER A 177 33.16 30.55 18.48
N ASP A 178 33.12 29.83 19.59
CA ASP A 178 31.96 29.64 20.46
C ASP A 178 31.09 28.41 20.14
N GLU A 179 31.40 27.25 20.69
CA GLU A 179 31.15 26.84 22.09
C GLU A 179 29.73 26.26 22.24
N ALA A 180 29.69 24.95 22.51
CA ALA A 180 28.49 24.22 22.92
C ALA A 180 28.00 24.72 24.28
N PRO A 181 26.76 24.40 24.67
CA PRO A 181 26.71 23.48 25.80
C PRO A 181 25.66 22.38 25.69
N ASP A 182 26.11 21.26 26.23
CA ASP A 182 25.40 20.09 26.71
C ASP A 182 24.39 20.46 27.81
N SER A 183 23.25 19.78 27.86
CA SER A 183 22.48 19.67 29.11
C SER A 183 21.71 18.36 29.15
N GLU A 184 22.29 17.43 29.91
CA GLU A 184 21.64 16.28 30.52
C GLU A 184 20.32 16.69 31.21
N ASN A 185 19.26 15.89 31.07
CA ASN A 185 18.36 15.69 32.19
C ASN A 185 17.68 14.31 32.15
N GLU A 186 17.65 13.72 33.34
CA GLU A 186 17.34 12.35 33.75
C GLU A 186 15.91 11.87 33.41
N GLU A 187 15.78 10.58 33.05
CA GLU A 187 14.55 9.79 33.33
C GLU A 187 14.55 9.34 34.81
N PRO A 188 13.43 8.93 35.45
CA PRO A 188 12.95 7.55 35.25
C PRO A 188 11.45 7.23 35.49
N ALA A 189 11.05 6.11 34.90
CA ALA A 189 10.18 5.01 35.37
C ALA A 189 8.85 5.25 36.16
N ALA A 190 7.81 4.62 35.59
CA ALA A 190 6.60 3.98 36.15
C ALA A 190 6.29 4.09 37.67
N ASP A 191 5.03 4.44 37.97
CA ASP A 191 4.38 4.10 39.23
C ASP A 191 3.04 3.36 38.99
N ILE A 192 2.90 2.24 39.70
CA ILE A 192 1.79 1.28 39.71
C ILE A 192 1.31 1.14 41.16
N SER A 193 0.36 1.97 41.55
CA SER A 193 -0.43 1.87 42.79
C SER A 193 -1.82 2.41 42.47
N ASP A 194 -2.91 1.62 42.42
CA ASP A 194 -3.51 1.00 43.60
C ASP A 194 -4.28 -0.28 43.22
N LEU A 195 -3.81 -1.41 43.74
CA LEU A 195 -4.61 -2.60 44.01
C LEU A 195 -4.75 -2.74 45.53
N ASN A 196 -5.98 -3.11 45.93
CA ASN A 196 -6.43 -3.66 47.21
C ASN A 196 -6.87 -2.69 48.33
N ALA A 197 -8.19 -2.67 48.57
CA ALA A 197 -8.72 -2.86 49.91
C ALA A 197 -9.98 -3.75 49.86
N GLU A 198 -9.85 -4.88 50.53
CA GLU A 198 -10.78 -5.98 50.77
C GLU A 198 -11.92 -5.64 51.74
N GLU A 199 -12.87 -6.57 51.82
CA GLU A 199 -13.76 -6.88 52.95
C GLU A 199 -14.80 -5.83 53.41
N LYS A 200 -16.07 -6.10 53.07
CA LYS A 200 -17.06 -6.53 54.07
C LYS A 200 -18.27 -7.23 53.48
#